data_AF-A0A9E6W4Z0-F1
#
_entry.id   AF-A0A9E6W4Z0-F1
#
_cell.length_a   1.000
_cell.length_b   1.000
_cell.length_c   1.000
_cell.angle_alpha   90.00
_cell.angle_beta   90.00
_cell.angle_gamma   90.00
#
_symmetry.space_group_name_H-M   'P 1'
#
loop_
_entity.id
_entity.type
_entity.pdbx_description
1 polymer ?
#
loop_
_entity_poly.entity_id
_entity_poly.type
_entity_poly.pdbx_seq_one_letter_code
_entity_poly.pdbx_strand_id
1 'polypeptide(L)'
;MKSVLLLVLVFLIPFGLYAQSDSLKVERFYKNSKQLREVYYISLDSVKNGPYIEYNSKGKKLKEGRYTKDYPSGIWHYYENNNWNRLYSVFDWDTMKEIEYKYVSNRKRTSPSDSFCRFPGGEIVFFHYILEQGRRILTKFPNLEGKAKVTIQLEQGRQVKVVKTEWFDQEGKKATINSQVEAELKAMFEKMPAWLQCPPDPKPGFQYVIPILFT
;
A
#
# COMPACT_ATOMS: atom_id res chain seq x y z
N MET A 1 53.68 18.64 -24.24
CA MET A 1 52.28 19.12 -24.07
C MET A 1 51.23 18.01 -24.12
N LYS A 2 51.36 16.97 -24.95
CA LYS A 2 50.38 15.85 -25.01
C LYS A 2 50.22 15.07 -23.69
N SER A 3 51.29 14.94 -22.90
CA SER A 3 51.28 14.18 -21.63
C SER A 3 50.60 14.90 -20.47
N VAL A 4 50.48 16.23 -20.51
CA VAL A 4 49.80 17.04 -19.46
C VAL A 4 48.29 16.99 -19.65
N LEU A 5 47.81 16.94 -20.90
CA LEU A 5 46.38 16.82 -21.21
C LEU A 5 45.80 15.48 -20.74
N LEU A 6 46.58 14.40 -20.82
CA LEU A 6 46.16 13.06 -20.39
C LEU A 6 45.97 12.97 -18.86
N LEU A 7 46.85 13.63 -18.09
CA LEU A 7 46.80 13.65 -16.63
C LEU A 7 45.60 14.44 -16.09
N VAL A 8 45.22 15.53 -16.77
CA VAL A 8 44.01 16.31 -16.42
C VAL A 8 42.74 15.49 -16.69
N LEU A 9 42.71 14.68 -17.75
CA LEU A 9 41.55 13.85 -18.08
C LEU A 9 41.33 12.73 -17.07
N VAL A 10 42.39 12.09 -16.56
CA VAL A 10 42.29 11.03 -15.53
C VAL A 10 41.77 11.57 -14.19
N PHE A 11 42.06 12.84 -13.86
CA PHE A 11 41.59 13.47 -12.63
C PHE A 11 40.11 13.90 -12.67
N LEU A 12 39.51 14.04 -13.86
CA LEU A 12 38.10 14.43 -14.01
C LEU A 12 37.13 13.23 -14.02
N ILE A 13 37.60 12.02 -14.32
CA ILE A 13 36.79 10.78 -14.33
C ILE A 13 36.17 10.44 -12.95
N PRO A 14 36.87 10.55 -11.80
CA PRO A 14 36.26 10.20 -10.51
C PRO A 14 35.14 11.17 -10.08
N PHE A 15 35.06 12.38 -10.64
CA PHE A 15 33.98 13.33 -10.33
C PHE A 15 32.69 13.08 -11.12
N GLY A 16 32.77 12.43 -12.30
CA GLY A 16 31.59 12.10 -13.11
C GLY A 16 30.78 10.90 -12.60
N LEU A 17 31.32 10.12 -11.66
CA LEU A 17 30.67 8.94 -11.10
C LEU A 17 29.91 9.19 -9.78
N TYR A 18 29.98 10.41 -9.23
CA TYR A 18 29.03 10.85 -8.21
C TYR A 18 27.73 11.23 -8.91
N ALA A 19 27.08 10.21 -9.48
CA ALA A 19 25.72 10.26 -9.96
C ALA A 19 24.87 10.91 -8.86
N GLN A 20 24.37 12.11 -9.17
CA GLN A 20 23.28 12.70 -8.40
C GLN A 20 22.22 11.61 -8.29
N SER A 21 21.76 11.32 -7.07
CA SER A 21 20.58 10.47 -6.94
C SER A 21 19.49 11.10 -7.79
N ASP A 22 19.01 10.40 -8.82
CA ASP A 22 17.98 10.87 -9.78
C ASP A 22 16.62 11.14 -9.12
N SER A 23 16.58 11.33 -7.80
CA SER A 23 15.38 11.54 -7.03
C SER A 23 15.41 12.84 -6.21
N LEU A 24 14.32 13.60 -6.33
CA LEU A 24 14.06 14.82 -5.58
C LEU A 24 13.29 14.47 -4.30
N LYS A 25 13.78 14.95 -3.15
CA LYS A 25 13.05 14.87 -1.89
C LYS A 25 11.87 15.85 -1.91
N VAL A 26 10.68 15.35 -1.59
CA VAL A 26 9.44 16.12 -1.48
C VAL A 26 8.87 15.98 -0.08
N GLU A 27 8.47 17.11 0.50
CA GLU A 27 7.78 17.19 1.78
C GLU A 27 6.36 17.72 1.56
N ARG A 28 5.35 17.00 2.06
CA ARG A 28 3.96 17.48 2.08
C ARG A 28 3.52 17.74 3.50
N PHE A 29 2.80 18.84 3.68
CA PHE A 29 2.25 19.27 4.96
C PHE A 29 0.73 19.08 4.99
N TYR A 30 0.16 18.99 6.19
CA TYR A 30 -1.28 19.01 6.38
C TYR A 30 -1.87 20.35 5.92
N LYS A 31 -3.09 20.32 5.36
CA LYS A 31 -3.80 21.54 4.94
C LYS A 31 -3.90 22.51 6.11
N ASN A 32 -3.47 23.76 5.90
CA ASN A 32 -3.47 24.83 6.91
C ASN A 32 -2.63 24.53 8.16
N SER A 33 -1.62 23.66 8.06
CA SER A 33 -0.73 23.35 9.18
C SER A 33 0.72 23.30 8.72
N LYS A 34 1.65 23.68 9.61
CA LYS A 34 3.10 23.49 9.40
C LYS A 34 3.56 22.07 9.70
N GLN A 35 2.62 21.18 10.02
CA GLN A 35 2.92 19.82 10.39
C GLN A 35 3.13 18.94 9.17
N LEU A 36 4.26 18.26 9.18
CA LEU A 36 4.67 17.32 8.15
C LEU A 36 3.68 16.14 8.10
N ARG A 37 3.20 15.85 6.89
CA ARG A 37 2.29 14.73 6.60
C ARG A 37 3.05 13.60 5.91
N GLU A 38 3.86 13.90 4.90
CA GLU A 38 4.60 12.89 4.14
C GLU A 38 5.98 13.41 3.75
N VAL A 39 6.97 12.52 3.76
CA VAL A 39 8.28 12.71 3.14
C VAL A 39 8.48 11.59 2.14
N TYR A 40 8.81 11.92 0.90
CA TYR A 40 9.02 10.94 -0.16
C TYR A 40 9.98 11.46 -1.20
N TYR A 41 10.42 10.58 -2.10
CA TYR A 41 11.34 10.91 -3.17
C TYR A 41 10.66 10.64 -4.51
N ILE A 42 10.81 11.53 -5.49
CA ILE A 42 10.30 11.36 -6.85
C ILE A 42 11.46 11.27 -7.84
N SER A 43 11.40 10.39 -8.83
CA SER A 43 12.38 10.39 -9.92
C SER A 43 12.12 11.54 -10.90
N LEU A 44 12.99 11.69 -11.91
CA LEU A 44 12.82 12.65 -13.02
C LEU A 44 11.47 12.50 -13.75
N ASP A 45 10.93 11.28 -13.81
CA ASP A 45 9.61 11.00 -14.40
C ASP A 45 8.44 11.34 -13.47
N SER A 46 8.69 12.04 -12.35
CA SER A 46 7.69 12.42 -11.33
C SER A 46 7.01 11.24 -10.62
N VAL A 47 7.59 10.03 -10.70
CA VAL A 47 7.11 8.84 -10.00
C VAL A 47 7.81 8.67 -8.66
N LYS A 48 7.11 8.21 -7.62
CA LYS A 48 7.73 7.94 -6.31
C LYS A 48 8.80 6.87 -6.44
N ASN A 49 10.01 7.20 -6.02
CA ASN A 49 11.15 6.31 -6.09
C ASN A 49 12.14 6.62 -4.96
N GLY A 50 12.21 5.75 -3.96
CA GLY A 50 13.04 5.91 -2.78
C GLY A 50 12.25 5.83 -1.46
N PRO A 51 12.90 6.22 -0.34
CA PRO A 51 12.30 6.15 0.99
C PRO A 51 10.97 6.91 1.08
N TYR A 52 10.08 6.44 1.95
CA TYR A 52 8.80 7.09 2.22
C TYR A 52 8.47 7.01 3.70
N ILE A 53 7.95 8.11 4.25
CA ILE A 53 7.43 8.19 5.61
C ILE A 53 6.11 8.98 5.57
N GLU A 54 5.08 8.45 6.20
CA GLU A 54 3.83 9.14 6.50
C GLU A 54 3.74 9.42 7.99
N TYR A 55 3.24 10.59 8.36
CA TYR A 55 3.00 11.03 9.73
C TYR A 55 1.51 11.35 9.91
N ASN A 56 1.01 11.24 11.14
CA ASN A 56 -0.30 11.75 11.52
C ASN A 56 -0.28 13.25 11.86
N SER A 57 -1.45 13.84 12.11
CA SER A 57 -1.60 15.24 12.57
C SER A 57 -1.09 15.51 13.99
N LYS A 58 -0.38 14.56 14.60
CA LYS A 58 0.39 14.74 15.84
C LYS A 58 1.89 14.58 15.61
N GLY A 59 2.35 14.41 14.36
CA GLY A 59 3.75 14.27 13.98
C GLY A 59 4.32 12.88 14.26
N LYS A 60 3.46 11.90 14.55
CA LYS A 60 3.86 10.51 14.82
C LYS A 60 3.79 9.70 13.53
N LYS A 61 4.74 8.79 13.31
CA LYS A 61 4.80 7.98 12.08
C LYS A 61 3.55 7.11 11.96
N LEU A 62 2.97 7.00 10.78
CA LEU A 62 1.89 6.05 10.48
C LEU A 62 2.42 4.83 9.74
N LYS A 63 3.34 5.07 8.80
CA LYS A 63 4.04 4.03 8.07
C LYS A 63 5.35 4.56 7.49
N GLU A 64 6.31 3.67 7.29
CA GLU A 64 7.54 3.96 6.56
C GLU A 64 8.02 2.77 5.75
N GLY A 65 8.71 3.05 4.66
CA GLY A 65 9.23 2.03 3.76
C GLY A 65 9.90 2.67 2.55
N ARG A 66 9.81 2.00 1.40
CA ARG A 66 10.36 2.48 0.13
C ARG A 66 9.36 2.26 -1.00
N TYR A 67 9.30 3.21 -1.91
CA TYR A 67 8.70 3.03 -3.22
C TYR A 67 9.77 2.73 -4.29
N THR A 68 9.42 1.89 -5.25
CA THR A 68 10.16 1.67 -6.49
C THR A 68 9.18 1.85 -7.65
N LYS A 69 9.38 2.90 -8.45
CA LYS A 69 8.51 3.25 -9.60
C LYS A 69 7.02 3.32 -9.23
N ASP A 70 6.67 4.15 -8.25
CA ASP A 70 5.32 4.31 -7.67
C ASP A 70 4.74 3.09 -6.94
N TYR A 71 5.48 2.00 -6.81
CA TYR A 71 5.02 0.83 -6.06
C TYR A 71 5.72 0.66 -4.72
N PRO A 72 4.99 0.35 -3.63
CA PRO A 72 5.63 -0.09 -2.39
C PRO A 72 6.54 -1.29 -2.69
N SER A 73 7.75 -1.24 -2.16
CA SER A 73 8.77 -2.28 -2.33
C SER A 73 9.50 -2.53 -1.01
N GLY A 74 9.97 -3.76 -0.85
CA GLY A 74 10.70 -4.23 0.31
C GLY A 74 9.90 -4.14 1.60
N ILE A 75 10.63 -3.94 2.71
CA ILE A 75 10.07 -3.98 4.06
C ILE A 75 9.43 -2.64 4.42
N TRP A 76 8.18 -2.72 4.87
CA TRP A 76 7.40 -1.60 5.37
C TRP A 76 7.06 -1.81 6.84
N HIS A 77 7.18 -0.73 7.60
CA HIS A 77 6.81 -0.66 9.00
C HIS A 77 5.53 0.17 9.13
N TYR A 78 4.58 -0.33 9.90
CA TYR A 78 3.29 0.30 10.15
C TYR A 78 3.13 0.52 11.64
N TYR A 79 2.60 1.67 12.01
CA TYR A 79 2.50 2.11 13.40
C TYR A 79 1.05 2.36 13.78
N GLU A 80 0.74 2.18 15.06
CA GLU A 80 -0.58 2.50 15.60
C GLU A 80 -0.87 4.00 15.49
N ASN A 81 -2.07 4.36 15.01
CA ASN A 81 -2.55 5.75 15.01
C ASN A 81 -3.18 6.12 16.35
N ASN A 82 -2.42 5.99 17.43
CA ASN A 82 -2.85 6.37 18.78
C ASN A 82 -1.72 7.13 19.51
N ASN A 83 -1.90 7.37 20.80
CA ASN A 83 -0.91 8.08 21.59
C ASN A 83 0.38 7.28 21.82
N TRP A 84 0.36 5.95 21.71
CA TRP A 84 1.52 5.11 21.94
C TRP A 84 2.40 4.96 20.70
N ASN A 85 1.80 4.96 19.50
CA ASN A 85 2.50 4.89 18.22
C ASN A 85 3.52 3.75 18.13
N ARG A 86 3.12 2.59 18.62
CA ARG A 86 3.98 1.39 18.61
C ARG A 86 4.02 0.81 17.19
N LEU A 87 5.11 0.13 16.88
CA LEU A 87 5.19 -0.72 15.69
C LEU A 87 4.08 -1.77 15.77
N TYR A 88 3.14 -1.68 14.84
CA TYR A 88 1.96 -2.52 14.71
C TYR A 88 2.23 -3.72 13.81
N SER A 89 2.89 -3.47 12.66
CA SER A 89 3.19 -4.52 11.68
C SER A 89 4.44 -4.22 10.89
N VAL A 90 5.14 -5.28 10.50
CA VAL A 90 6.20 -5.28 9.50
C VAL A 90 5.76 -6.17 8.34
N PHE A 91 5.72 -5.62 7.13
CA PHE A 91 5.25 -6.30 5.93
C PHE A 91 6.25 -6.14 4.79
N ASP A 92 6.61 -7.24 4.16
CA ASP A 92 7.45 -7.27 2.97
C ASP A 92 6.57 -7.28 1.72
N TRP A 93 6.63 -6.20 0.95
CA TRP A 93 5.87 -6.04 -0.28
C TRP A 93 6.43 -6.82 -1.46
N ASP A 94 7.71 -7.17 -1.44
CA ASP A 94 8.34 -7.91 -2.53
C ASP A 94 7.92 -9.38 -2.47
N THR A 95 7.88 -9.94 -1.25
CA THR A 95 7.41 -11.32 -1.03
C THR A 95 5.94 -11.42 -0.65
N MET A 96 5.28 -10.28 -0.42
CA MET A 96 3.90 -10.17 0.04
C MET A 96 3.64 -10.94 1.35
N LYS A 97 4.59 -10.85 2.28
CA LYS A 97 4.57 -11.58 3.55
C LYS A 97 4.55 -10.63 4.75
N GLU A 98 3.76 -10.99 5.74
CA GLU A 98 3.86 -10.38 7.07
C GLU A 98 5.10 -10.95 7.78
N ILE A 99 6.01 -10.08 8.20
CA ILE A 99 7.20 -10.43 8.98
C ILE A 99 6.86 -10.36 10.48
N GLU A 100 6.20 -9.29 10.90
CA GLU A 100 5.81 -9.08 12.30
C GLU A 100 4.40 -8.49 12.37
N TYR A 101 3.66 -8.89 13.39
CA TYR A 101 2.36 -8.33 13.71
C TYR A 101 2.11 -8.37 15.21
N LYS A 102 1.79 -7.21 15.78
CA LYS A 102 1.35 -7.09 17.16
C LYS A 102 -0.15 -6.91 17.19
N TYR A 103 -0.84 -7.89 17.76
CA TYR A 103 -2.26 -7.78 18.02
C TYR A 103 -2.49 -6.83 19.20
N VAL A 104 -3.12 -5.69 18.93
CA VAL A 104 -3.41 -4.66 19.94
C VAL A 104 -4.83 -4.86 20.46
N SER A 105 -5.10 -5.95 21.18
CA SER A 105 -6.36 -6.04 21.93
C SER A 105 -6.17 -5.68 23.38
N ASN A 106 -6.78 -4.59 23.81
CA ASN A 106 -6.99 -4.29 25.23
C ASN A 106 -8.03 -5.23 25.89
N ARG A 107 -8.64 -6.14 25.13
CA ARG A 107 -9.56 -7.17 25.64
C ARG A 107 -8.79 -8.48 25.76
N LYS A 108 -8.72 -9.06 26.97
CA LYS A 108 -8.30 -10.46 27.16
C LYS A 108 -9.19 -11.34 26.30
N ARG A 109 -8.70 -11.80 25.15
CA ARG A 109 -9.35 -12.89 24.40
C ARG A 109 -8.92 -14.21 25.04
N THR A 110 -9.91 -15.02 25.40
CA THR A 110 -9.72 -16.26 26.18
C THR A 110 -9.41 -17.49 25.34
N SER A 111 -9.34 -17.42 24.00
CA SER A 111 -8.90 -18.57 23.20
C SER A 111 -8.31 -18.20 21.83
N PRO A 112 -7.19 -18.84 21.40
CA PRO A 112 -6.65 -18.76 20.03
C PRO A 112 -7.64 -19.18 18.92
N SER A 113 -8.66 -19.98 19.26
CA SER A 113 -9.70 -20.46 18.34
C SER A 113 -10.70 -19.39 17.88
N ASP A 114 -10.68 -18.21 18.50
CA ASP A 114 -11.56 -17.08 18.13
C ASP A 114 -10.93 -16.13 17.09
N SER A 115 -9.76 -16.49 16.55
CA SER A 115 -9.08 -15.70 15.52
C SER A 115 -9.84 -15.82 14.20
N PHE A 116 -10.68 -14.82 13.94
CA PHE A 116 -11.24 -14.56 12.62
C PHE A 116 -10.13 -14.47 11.57
N CYS A 117 -10.42 -14.91 10.34
CA CYS A 117 -9.50 -14.73 9.22
C CYS A 117 -9.11 -13.25 9.13
N ARG A 118 -7.80 -12.99 9.05
CA ARG A 118 -7.27 -11.63 8.99
C ARG A 118 -6.38 -11.43 7.78
N PHE A 119 -6.39 -10.20 7.27
CA PHE A 119 -5.46 -9.78 6.24
C PHE A 119 -4.01 -9.81 6.76
N PRO A 120 -3.04 -10.18 5.91
CA PRO A 120 -1.63 -9.96 6.20
C PRO A 120 -1.37 -8.49 6.52
N GLY A 121 -0.70 -8.23 7.64
CA GLY A 121 -0.44 -6.91 8.21
C GLY A 121 -1.63 -6.23 8.88
N GLY A 122 -2.77 -6.92 8.99
CA GLY A 122 -4.00 -6.37 9.55
C GLY A 122 -4.69 -5.33 8.65
N GLU A 123 -5.61 -4.57 9.23
CA GLU A 123 -6.47 -3.62 8.50
C GLU A 123 -5.68 -2.48 7.84
N ILE A 124 -4.60 -2.00 8.48
CA ILE A 124 -3.77 -0.91 7.95
C ILE A 124 -3.07 -1.32 6.65
N VAL A 125 -2.43 -2.49 6.64
CA VAL A 125 -1.73 -3.00 5.45
C VAL A 125 -2.72 -3.36 4.36
N PHE A 126 -3.87 -3.92 4.72
CA PHE A 126 -4.96 -4.18 3.79
C PHE A 126 -5.43 -2.91 3.08
N PHE A 127 -5.74 -1.85 3.82
CA PHE A 127 -6.16 -0.59 3.18
C PHE A 127 -5.04 0.01 2.34
N HIS A 128 -3.79 -0.09 2.78
CA HIS A 128 -2.66 0.34 1.96
C HIS A 128 -2.61 -0.43 0.63
N TYR A 129 -2.81 -1.76 0.66
CA TYR A 129 -2.93 -2.57 -0.55
C TYR A 129 -4.07 -2.11 -1.46
N ILE A 130 -5.28 -1.94 -0.91
CA ILE A 130 -6.43 -1.50 -1.70
C ILE A 130 -6.19 -0.13 -2.34
N LEU A 131 -5.59 0.81 -1.61
CA LEU A 131 -5.26 2.13 -2.15
C LEU A 131 -4.24 2.04 -3.28
N GLU A 132 -3.16 1.27 -3.11
CA GLU A 132 -2.11 1.18 -4.13
C GLU A 132 -2.56 0.40 -5.37
N GLN A 133 -3.35 -0.66 -5.21
CA GLN A 133 -3.95 -1.35 -6.34
C GLN A 133 -5.07 -0.53 -7.00
N GLY A 134 -5.87 0.20 -6.23
CA GLY A 134 -6.89 1.12 -6.74
C GLY A 134 -6.28 2.21 -7.63
N ARG A 135 -5.13 2.77 -7.23
CA ARG A 135 -4.37 3.71 -8.09
C ARG A 135 -3.96 3.10 -9.42
N ARG A 136 -3.55 1.82 -9.45
CA ARG A 136 -3.22 1.13 -10.71
C ARG A 136 -4.42 1.02 -11.64
N ILE A 137 -5.61 0.79 -11.08
CA ILE A 137 -6.85 0.78 -11.85
C ILE A 137 -7.11 2.19 -12.41
N LEU A 138 -6.96 3.24 -11.61
CA LEU A 138 -7.11 4.63 -12.07
C LEU A 138 -6.12 5.01 -13.17
N THR A 139 -4.89 4.50 -13.15
CA THR A 139 -3.94 4.74 -14.27
C THR A 139 -4.45 4.17 -15.59
N LYS A 140 -5.15 3.03 -15.56
CA LYS A 140 -5.77 2.41 -16.75
C LYS A 140 -7.09 3.06 -17.13
N PHE A 141 -7.83 3.58 -16.16
CA PHE A 141 -9.15 4.19 -16.32
C PHE A 141 -9.18 5.57 -15.62
N PRO A 142 -8.55 6.60 -16.21
CA PRO A 142 -8.33 7.89 -15.54
C PRO A 142 -9.62 8.67 -15.27
N ASN A 143 -10.70 8.39 -16.00
CA ASN A 143 -12.01 9.03 -15.83
C ASN A 143 -12.95 8.18 -14.95
N LEU A 144 -12.42 7.18 -14.25
CA LEU A 144 -13.21 6.31 -13.40
C LEU A 144 -13.54 7.04 -12.09
N GLU A 145 -14.82 7.33 -11.90
CA GLU A 145 -15.33 8.01 -10.71
C GLU A 145 -16.47 7.20 -10.07
N GLY A 146 -16.52 7.20 -8.74
CA GLY A 146 -17.59 6.54 -7.99
C GLY A 146 -17.07 5.63 -6.90
N LYS A 147 -17.90 4.66 -6.50
CA LYS A 147 -17.61 3.72 -5.42
C LYS A 147 -17.83 2.29 -5.88
N ALA A 148 -16.83 1.44 -5.72
CA ALA A 148 -17.02 0.01 -5.80
C ALA A 148 -17.32 -0.55 -4.41
N LYS A 149 -18.26 -1.48 -4.35
CA LYS A 149 -18.49 -2.36 -3.21
C LYS A 149 -18.18 -3.77 -3.66
N VAL A 150 -17.07 -4.31 -3.17
CA VAL A 150 -16.66 -5.67 -3.52
C VAL A 150 -16.96 -6.59 -2.36
N THR A 151 -17.72 -7.65 -2.65
CA THR A 151 -17.97 -8.77 -1.75
C THR A 151 -17.00 -9.88 -2.07
N ILE A 152 -16.13 -10.21 -1.12
CA ILE A 152 -15.18 -11.32 -1.24
C ILE A 152 -15.51 -12.45 -0.28
N GLN A 153 -15.17 -13.67 -0.67
CA GLN A 153 -15.26 -14.88 0.16
C GLN A 153 -13.88 -15.51 0.25
N LEU A 154 -13.58 -16.07 1.43
CA LEU A 154 -12.37 -16.83 1.67
C LEU A 154 -12.61 -18.29 1.34
N GLU A 155 -11.77 -18.84 0.48
CA GLU A 155 -11.77 -20.24 0.11
C GLU A 155 -10.66 -21.01 0.86
N GLN A 156 -10.76 -22.34 0.85
CA GLN A 156 -9.74 -23.20 1.41
C GLN A 156 -8.38 -22.89 0.78
N GLY A 157 -7.30 -23.02 1.56
CA GLY A 157 -5.96 -22.66 1.09
C GLY A 157 -5.65 -21.16 1.08
N ARG A 158 -6.45 -20.34 1.78
CA ARG A 158 -6.23 -18.89 1.98
C ARG A 158 -6.42 -18.06 0.70
N GLN A 159 -7.17 -18.59 -0.26
CA GLN A 159 -7.49 -17.90 -1.50
C GLN A 159 -8.69 -16.97 -1.31
N VAL A 160 -8.72 -15.89 -2.09
CA VAL A 160 -9.81 -14.91 -2.09
C VAL A 160 -10.57 -15.07 -3.39
N LYS A 161 -11.88 -15.24 -3.29
CA LYS A 161 -12.79 -15.21 -4.42
C LYS A 161 -13.68 -13.99 -4.36
N VAL A 162 -13.78 -13.27 -5.46
CA VAL A 162 -14.78 -12.22 -5.59
C VAL A 162 -16.14 -12.85 -5.87
N VAL A 163 -17.08 -12.64 -4.95
CA VAL A 163 -18.45 -13.15 -5.05
C VAL A 163 -19.32 -12.18 -5.82
N LYS A 164 -19.15 -10.88 -5.59
CA LYS A 164 -19.99 -9.84 -6.17
C LYS A 164 -19.24 -8.51 -6.22
N THR A 165 -19.43 -7.78 -7.31
CA THR A 165 -19.01 -6.39 -7.45
C THR A 165 -20.25 -5.54 -7.67
N GLU A 166 -20.40 -4.46 -6.90
CA GLU A 166 -21.43 -3.46 -7.12
C GLU A 166 -20.77 -2.11 -7.33
N TRP A 167 -21.30 -1.31 -8.24
CA TRP A 167 -20.80 0.03 -8.53
C TRP A 167 -21.86 1.07 -8.22
N PHE A 168 -21.40 2.18 -7.69
CA PHE A 168 -22.22 3.33 -7.33
C PHE A 168 -21.58 4.58 -7.91
N ASP A 169 -22.38 5.48 -8.45
CA ASP A 169 -21.92 6.78 -8.92
C ASP A 169 -21.55 7.71 -7.74
N GLN A 170 -21.18 8.95 -8.04
CA GLN A 170 -20.83 9.96 -7.03
C GLN A 170 -22.00 10.32 -6.11
N GLU A 171 -23.24 10.21 -6.60
CA GLU A 171 -24.47 10.44 -5.83
C GLU A 171 -24.82 9.21 -4.94
N GLY A 172 -24.11 8.10 -5.10
CA GLY A 172 -24.35 6.85 -4.38
C GLY A 172 -25.47 6.01 -4.97
N LYS A 173 -25.95 6.32 -6.19
CA LYS A 173 -26.92 5.49 -6.91
C LYS A 173 -26.21 4.32 -7.56
N LYS A 174 -26.83 3.15 -7.54
CA LYS A 174 -26.29 1.95 -8.17
C LYS A 174 -26.22 2.16 -9.68
N ALA A 175 -25.05 1.91 -10.25
CA ALA A 175 -24.76 2.09 -11.67
C ALA A 175 -24.11 0.85 -12.27
N THR A 176 -24.11 0.76 -13.59
CA THR A 176 -23.43 -0.32 -14.33
C THR A 176 -21.94 0.00 -14.43
N ILE A 177 -21.09 -0.96 -14.06
CA ILE A 177 -19.64 -0.84 -14.18
C ILE A 177 -19.17 -1.33 -15.55
N ASN A 178 -18.10 -0.73 -16.06
CA ASN A 178 -17.38 -1.27 -17.21
C ASN A 178 -16.82 -2.67 -16.88
N SER A 179 -17.05 -3.65 -17.76
CA SER A 179 -16.63 -5.04 -17.57
C SER A 179 -15.10 -5.22 -17.43
N GLN A 180 -14.30 -4.34 -18.06
CA GLN A 180 -12.85 -4.34 -17.90
C GLN A 180 -12.44 -3.84 -16.50
N VAL A 181 -13.13 -2.83 -15.97
CA VAL A 181 -12.89 -2.35 -14.59
C VAL A 181 -13.27 -3.43 -13.59
N GLU A 182 -14.39 -4.12 -13.80
CA GLU A 182 -14.78 -5.26 -12.97
C GLU A 182 -13.76 -6.39 -13.00
N ALA A 183 -13.22 -6.72 -14.19
CA ALA A 183 -12.17 -7.72 -14.33
C ALA A 183 -10.88 -7.34 -13.58
N GLU A 184 -10.48 -6.07 -13.62
CA GLU A 184 -9.30 -5.57 -12.90
C GLU A 184 -9.51 -5.56 -11.37
N LEU A 185 -10.70 -5.15 -10.91
CA LEU A 185 -11.09 -5.27 -9.49
C LEU A 185 -11.04 -6.73 -9.04
N LYS A 186 -11.59 -7.65 -9.85
CA LYS A 186 -11.55 -9.08 -9.55
C LYS A 186 -10.12 -9.59 -9.45
N ALA A 187 -9.29 -9.30 -10.44
CA ALA A 187 -7.89 -9.70 -10.46
C ALA A 187 -7.09 -9.13 -9.27
N MET A 188 -7.38 -7.90 -8.85
CA MET A 188 -6.76 -7.27 -7.68
C MET A 188 -7.01 -8.06 -6.39
N PHE A 189 -8.24 -8.53 -6.17
CA PHE A 189 -8.61 -9.30 -4.99
C PHE A 189 -8.12 -10.75 -5.06
N GLU A 190 -8.18 -11.38 -6.23
CA GLU A 190 -7.74 -12.78 -6.40
C GLU A 190 -6.22 -12.93 -6.32
N LYS A 191 -5.45 -11.89 -6.65
CA LYS A 191 -3.98 -11.83 -6.49
C LYS A 191 -3.54 -11.35 -5.10
N MET A 192 -4.50 -11.06 -4.21
CA MET A 192 -4.20 -10.62 -2.86
C MET A 192 -3.40 -11.71 -2.11
N PRO A 193 -2.41 -11.34 -1.28
CA PRO A 193 -1.64 -12.32 -0.56
C PRO A 193 -2.51 -13.15 0.37
N ALA A 194 -2.09 -14.41 0.53
CA ALA A 194 -2.80 -15.40 1.31
C ALA A 194 -3.12 -14.88 2.71
N TRP A 195 -4.40 -14.96 3.10
CA TRP A 195 -4.88 -14.55 4.42
C TRP A 195 -4.19 -15.32 5.55
N LEU A 196 -3.89 -14.64 6.64
CA LEU A 196 -3.33 -15.28 7.82
C LEU A 196 -4.44 -15.84 8.71
N GLN A 197 -4.22 -17.06 9.21
CA GLN A 197 -5.08 -17.75 10.19
C GLN A 197 -6.57 -17.73 9.83
N CYS A 198 -6.93 -18.40 8.74
CA CYS A 198 -8.31 -18.84 8.55
C CYS A 198 -8.43 -20.24 9.17
N PRO A 199 -9.48 -20.54 9.95
CA PRO A 199 -9.75 -21.92 10.38
C PRO A 199 -9.74 -22.84 9.15
N PRO A 200 -9.31 -24.11 9.26
CA PRO A 200 -9.33 -25.04 8.12
C PRO A 200 -10.72 -25.18 7.49
N ASP A 201 -11.77 -24.99 8.30
CA ASP A 201 -13.15 -24.76 7.86
C ASP A 201 -13.62 -23.36 8.27
N PRO A 202 -13.33 -22.31 7.49
CA PRO A 202 -14.06 -21.06 7.69
C PRO A 202 -15.52 -21.39 7.43
N LYS A 203 -16.42 -21.08 8.38
CA LYS A 203 -17.86 -21.28 8.17
C LYS A 203 -18.22 -20.69 6.79
N PRO A 204 -18.86 -21.46 5.89
CA PRO A 204 -19.26 -20.97 4.59
C PRO A 204 -19.98 -19.63 4.74
N GLY A 205 -19.50 -18.59 4.06
CA GLY A 205 -20.18 -17.30 4.03
C GLY A 205 -19.57 -16.14 4.83
N PHE A 206 -18.31 -16.21 5.28
CA PHE A 206 -17.61 -14.98 5.69
C PHE A 206 -17.40 -14.08 4.47
N GLN A 207 -18.26 -13.08 4.34
CA GLN A 207 -18.23 -12.08 3.28
C GLN A 207 -17.70 -10.76 3.82
N TYR A 208 -16.67 -10.22 3.18
CA TYR A 208 -16.18 -8.87 3.47
C TYR A 208 -16.72 -7.92 2.42
N VAL A 209 -17.25 -6.80 2.87
CA VAL A 209 -17.74 -5.72 2.02
C VAL A 209 -16.73 -4.59 2.07
N ILE A 210 -16.06 -4.35 0.95
CA ILE A 210 -14.97 -3.37 0.88
C ILE A 210 -15.40 -2.21 0.01
N PRO A 211 -15.64 -1.01 0.59
CA PRO A 211 -15.86 0.19 -0.19
C PRO A 211 -14.53 0.70 -0.74
N ILE A 212 -14.48 0.92 -2.06
CA ILE A 212 -13.34 1.54 -2.74
C ILE A 212 -13.85 2.82 -3.37
N LEU A 213 -13.24 3.94 -3.01
CA LEU A 213 -13.56 5.25 -3.56
C LEU A 213 -12.59 5.56 -4.71
N PHE A 214 -13.15 5.87 -5.87
CA PHE A 214 -12.46 6.36 -7.04
C PHE A 214 -12.81 7.84 -7.22
N THR A 215 -11.81 8.70 -7.07
CA THR A 215 -11.87 10.16 -7.12
C THR A 215 -10.64 10.70 -7.81
#